data_AF-A0A3B8HY84-F1
#
_entry.id   AF-A0A3B8HY84-F1
#
_cell.length_a   1.000
_cell.length_b   1.000
_cell.length_c   1.000
_cell.angle_alpha   90.00
_cell.angle_beta   90.00
_cell.angle_gamma   90.00
#
_symmetry.space_group_name_H-M   'P 1'
#
loop_
_entity.id
_entity.type
_entity.pdbx_description
1 polymer ?
#
loop_
_entity_poly.entity_id
_entity_poly.type
_entity_poly.pdbx_seq_one_letter_code
_entity_poly.pdbx_strand_id
1 'polypeptide(L)'
;NSNAFRLLDDVPLVVPEVNPQDIAWHKGIIANPNCSTIIMVVAINPIHKAANLTRVVVSTYQAVSGAGIAGLEELESHSRAFLNEEK
;
A
#
# COMPACT_ATOMS: atom_id res chain seq x y z
N ASN A 1 7.55 4.20 -7.83
CA ASN A 1 6.95 3.94 -6.50
C ASN A 1 7.62 2.70 -5.92
N SER A 2 8.38 2.83 -4.84
CA SER A 2 9.14 1.73 -4.23
C SER A 2 9.19 1.90 -2.71
N ASN A 3 9.71 0.89 -2.01
CA ASN A 3 9.95 0.97 -0.56
C ASN A 3 11.27 1.70 -0.20
N ALA A 4 12.11 2.03 -1.18
CA ALA A 4 13.52 2.39 -1.01
C ALA A 4 13.76 3.55 -0.04
N PHE A 5 12.81 4.48 0.06
CA PHE A 5 12.96 5.72 0.83
C PHE A 5 11.95 5.85 1.99
N ARG A 6 11.09 4.84 2.22
CA ARG A 6 9.94 4.98 3.15
C ARG A 6 10.31 5.17 4.61
N LEU A 7 11.53 4.79 4.99
CA LEU A 7 12.03 4.82 6.37
C LEU A 7 13.17 5.84 6.55
N LEU A 8 13.45 6.67 5.54
CA LEU A 8 14.44 7.73 5.69
C LEU A 8 13.81 8.95 6.35
N ASP A 9 14.42 9.41 7.44
CA ASP A 9 13.89 10.53 8.25
C ASP A 9 13.78 11.84 7.47
N ASP A 10 14.55 12.01 6.39
CA ASP A 10 14.54 13.20 5.54
C ASP A 10 13.73 13.04 4.24
N VAL A 11 12.96 11.96 4.12
CA VAL A 11 12.01 11.75 3.02
C VAL A 11 10.58 11.62 3.56
N PRO A 12 9.65 12.53 3.22
CA PRO A 12 8.27 12.44 3.68
C PRO A 12 7.53 11.26 3.08
N LEU A 13 6.82 10.52 3.93
CA LEU A 13 5.94 9.42 3.56
C LEU A 13 4.48 9.91 3.56
N VAL A 14 3.92 10.17 2.38
CA VAL A 14 2.72 11.01 2.27
C VAL A 14 1.51 10.24 1.76
N VAL A 15 0.36 10.44 2.42
CA VAL A 15 -0.99 10.23 1.89
C VAL A 15 -1.71 11.58 1.91
N PRO A 16 -2.07 12.18 0.76
CA PRO A 16 -2.58 13.55 0.70
C PRO A 16 -3.78 13.85 1.60
N GLU A 17 -4.68 12.89 1.79
CA GLU A 17 -5.86 13.03 2.64
C GLU A 17 -5.56 12.90 4.15
N VAL A 18 -4.34 12.47 4.50
CA VAL A 18 -3.92 12.19 5.87
C VAL A 18 -2.93 13.21 6.39
N ASN A 19 -1.82 13.42 5.66
CA ASN A 19 -0.71 14.27 6.06
C ASN A 19 -0.18 15.15 4.91
N PRO A 20 -1.04 15.98 4.26
CA PRO A 20 -0.63 16.77 3.10
C PRO A 20 0.47 17.79 3.41
N GLN A 21 0.55 18.28 4.66
CA GLN A 21 1.55 19.26 5.08
C GLN A 21 2.98 18.71 5.05
N ASP A 22 3.17 17.39 5.08
CA ASP A 22 4.50 16.78 5.15
C ASP A 22 5.28 16.94 3.84
N ILE A 23 4.60 17.32 2.74
CA ILE A 23 5.28 17.71 1.51
C ILE A 23 6.21 18.91 1.72
N ALA A 24 5.97 19.77 2.72
CA ALA A 24 6.68 21.04 2.87
C ALA A 24 8.16 20.88 3.24
N TRP A 25 8.54 19.78 3.88
CA TRP A 25 9.91 19.54 4.36
C TRP A 25 10.73 18.61 3.44
N HIS A 26 10.17 18.22 2.28
CA HIS A 26 10.85 17.33 1.34
C HIS A 26 12.18 17.91 0.84
N LYS A 27 13.16 17.03 0.57
CA LYS A 27 14.45 17.39 -0.03
C LYS A 27 14.58 16.88 -1.48
N GLY A 28 13.49 17.04 -2.26
CA GLY A 28 13.42 16.58 -3.65
C GLY A 28 12.89 15.15 -3.85
N ILE A 29 12.73 14.37 -2.78
CA ILE A 29 12.09 13.04 -2.82
C ILE A 29 10.88 13.05 -1.88
N ILE A 30 9.78 12.43 -2.32
CA ILE A 30 8.60 12.11 -1.50
C ILE A 30 8.34 10.61 -1.68
N ALA A 31 8.25 9.89 -0.57
CA ALA A 31 7.94 8.46 -0.57
C ALA A 31 6.42 8.23 -0.60
N ASN A 32 5.99 7.32 -1.46
CA ASN A 32 4.61 6.82 -1.46
C ASN A 32 4.52 5.56 -0.58
N PRO A 33 3.53 5.46 0.33
CA PRO A 33 3.37 4.28 1.17
C PRO A 33 3.02 3.01 0.40
N ASN A 34 2.91 1.90 1.13
CA ASN A 34 2.37 0.66 0.58
C ASN A 34 0.90 0.85 0.19
N CYS A 35 0.46 0.22 -0.90
CA CYS A 35 -0.93 0.29 -1.37
C CYS A 35 -1.96 -0.11 -0.30
N SER A 36 -1.70 -1.17 0.47
CA SER A 36 -2.59 -1.61 1.54
C SER A 36 -2.62 -0.62 2.71
N THR A 37 -1.49 0.04 2.99
CA THR A 37 -1.42 1.11 3.99
C THR A 37 -2.24 2.31 3.57
N ILE A 38 -2.12 2.77 2.31
CA ILE A 38 -2.84 3.96 1.80
C ILE A 38 -4.35 3.80 2.01
N ILE A 39 -4.93 2.68 1.55
CA ILE A 39 -6.38 2.45 1.68
C ILE A 39 -6.82 2.37 3.14
N MET A 40 -5.98 1.77 4.00
CA MET A 40 -6.27 1.66 5.42
C MET A 40 -6.25 3.03 6.09
N VAL A 41 -5.19 3.83 5.90
CA VAL A 41 -5.06 5.12 6.59
C VAL A 41 -6.08 6.14 6.11
N VAL A 42 -6.45 6.14 4.83
CA VAL A 42 -7.54 6.99 4.33
C VAL A 42 -8.85 6.65 5.05
N ALA A 43 -9.16 5.36 5.21
CA ALA A 43 -10.39 4.92 5.87
C ALA A 43 -10.41 5.22 7.38
N ILE A 44 -9.30 5.02 8.09
CA ILE A 44 -9.28 5.13 9.56
C ILE A 44 -8.88 6.53 10.06
N ASN A 45 -8.29 7.40 9.24
CA ASN A 45 -7.81 8.71 9.68
C ASN A 45 -8.90 9.58 10.33
N PRO A 46 -10.16 9.66 9.81
CA PRO A 46 -11.22 10.39 10.50
C PRO A 46 -11.52 9.83 11.90
N ILE A 47 -11.49 8.50 12.05
CA ILE A 47 -11.71 7.82 13.33
C ILE A 47 -10.54 8.10 14.29
N HIS A 48 -9.31 8.04 13.79
CA HIS A 48 -8.12 8.37 14.57
C HIS A 48 -8.16 9.81 15.08
N LYS A 49 -8.53 10.78 14.24
CA LYS A 49 -8.67 12.19 14.63
C LYS A 49 -9.75 12.40 15.69
N ALA A 50 -10.84 11.64 15.65
CA ALA A 50 -11.95 11.79 16.59
C ALA A 50 -11.72 11.07 17.94
N ALA A 51 -11.03 9.92 17.93
CA ALA A 51 -10.99 9.02 19.08
C ALA A 51 -9.59 8.52 19.47
N ASN A 52 -8.53 9.02 18.83
CA ASN A 52 -7.14 8.64 19.06
C ASN A 52 -6.93 7.11 19.04
N LEU A 53 -7.11 6.49 17.86
CA LEU A 53 -6.88 5.06 17.67
C LEU A 53 -5.47 4.64 18.14
N THR A 54 -5.39 3.65 19.02
CA THR A 54 -4.14 3.14 19.60
C THR A 54 -3.70 1.79 19.03
N ARG A 55 -4.60 1.04 18.39
CA ARG A 55 -4.32 -0.27 17.80
C ARG A 55 -5.19 -0.55 16.58
N VAL A 56 -4.59 -1.17 15.56
CA VAL A 56 -5.28 -1.74 14.41
C VAL A 56 -4.90 -3.21 14.29
N VAL A 57 -5.88 -4.08 14.08
CA VAL A 57 -5.68 -5.48 13.68
C VAL A 57 -6.31 -5.62 12.31
N VAL A 58 -5.51 -6.03 11.31
CA VAL A 58 -5.92 -6.04 9.91
C VAL A 58 -5.59 -7.37 9.25
N SER A 59 -6.52 -7.88 8.46
CA SER A 59 -6.31 -9.00 7.54
C SER A 59 -6.47 -8.47 6.12
N THR A 60 -5.48 -8.71 5.25
CA THR A 60 -5.50 -8.22 3.87
C THR A 60 -5.90 -9.34 2.90
N TYR A 61 -6.64 -8.96 1.86
CA TYR A 61 -7.01 -9.84 0.75
C TYR A 61 -6.58 -9.12 -0.52
N GLN A 62 -5.33 -9.30 -0.91
CA GLN A 62 -4.69 -8.48 -1.94
C GLN A 62 -4.79 -9.11 -3.32
N ALA A 63 -5.02 -8.27 -4.33
CA ALA A 63 -4.93 -8.70 -5.72
C ALA A 63 -3.48 -9.01 -6.13
N VAL A 64 -3.30 -10.00 -7.00
CA VAL A 64 -1.98 -10.42 -7.53
C VAL A 64 -1.30 -9.35 -8.38
N SER A 65 -2.07 -8.38 -8.90
CA SER A 65 -1.54 -7.25 -9.67
C SER A 65 -0.52 -6.41 -8.89
N GLY A 66 -0.50 -6.49 -7.56
CA GLY A 66 0.53 -5.88 -6.71
C GLY A 66 1.95 -6.43 -6.96
N ALA A 67 2.06 -7.66 -7.48
CA ALA A 67 3.33 -8.26 -7.90
C ALA A 67 3.73 -7.89 -9.35
N GLY A 68 2.96 -7.02 -10.01
CA GLY A 68 3.17 -6.63 -11.41
C GLY A 68 2.67 -7.67 -12.39
N ILE A 69 3.13 -7.57 -13.64
CA ILE A 69 2.70 -8.43 -14.75
C ILE A 69 2.96 -9.91 -14.46
N ALA A 70 4.11 -10.23 -13.86
CA ALA A 70 4.46 -11.61 -13.52
C ALA A 70 3.41 -12.28 -12.61
N GLY A 71 2.88 -11.56 -11.61
CA GLY A 71 1.84 -12.11 -10.73
C GLY A 71 0.50 -12.34 -11.44
N LEU A 72 0.20 -11.54 -12.48
CA LEU A 72 -1.00 -11.74 -13.31
C LEU A 72 -0.83 -12.95 -14.24
N GLU A 73 0.33 -13.06 -14.89
CA GLU A 73 0.66 -14.19 -15.77
C GLU A 73 0.68 -15.51 -15.00
N GLU A 74 1.24 -15.51 -13.79
CA GLU A 74 1.25 -16.68 -12.91
C GLU A 74 -0.17 -17.09 -12.51
N LEU A 75 -1.02 -16.14 -12.07
CA LEU A 75 -2.40 -16.43 -11.72
C LEU A 75 -3.17 -16.99 -12.92
N GLU A 76 -3.02 -16.39 -14.11
CA GLU A 76 -3.68 -16.87 -15.32
C GLU A 76 -3.23 -18.29 -15.67
N SER A 77 -1.92 -18.52 -15.70
CA SER A 77 -1.32 -19.83 -16.01
C SER A 77 -1.83 -20.91 -15.06
N HIS A 78 -1.74 -20.69 -13.74
CA HIS A 78 -2.20 -21.65 -12.74
C HIS A 78 -3.71 -21.88 -12.81
N SER A 79 -4.50 -20.83 -13.07
CA SER A 79 -5.96 -20.97 -13.21
C SER A 79 -6.32 -21.79 -14.44
N ARG A 80 -5.65 -21.59 -15.57
CA ARG A 80 -5.88 -22.37 -16.80
C ARG A 80 -5.46 -23.82 -16.62
N ALA A 81 -4.28 -24.07 -16.05
CA ALA A 81 -3.81 -25.43 -15.78
C ALA A 81 -4.81 -26.19 -14.90
N PHE A 82 -5.29 -25.55 -13.82
CA PHE A 82 -6.32 -26.14 -12.96
C PHE A 82 -7.64 -26.43 -13.69
N LEU A 83 -8.13 -25.48 -14.49
CA LEU A 83 -9.38 -25.64 -15.25
C LEU A 83 -9.27 -26.70 -16.38
N ASN A 84 -8.07 -26.93 -16.88
CA ASN A 84 -7.76 -27.94 -17.90
C ASN A 84 -7.39 -29.31 -17.32
N GLU A 85 -7.39 -29.47 -15.98
CA GLU A 85 -6.93 -30.68 -15.28
C GLU A 85 -5.46 -31.06 -15.61
N GLU A 86 -4.64 -30.06 -15.95
CA GLU A 86 -3.21 -30.22 -16.16
C GLU A 86 -2.51 -30.39 -14.79
N LYS A 87 -1.58 -31.35 -14.70
CA LYS A 87 -0.85 -31.66 -13.46
C LYS A 87 0.30 -30.71 -13.19
#